data_AF-A0A3A8AH93-F1
#
_entry.id   AF-A0A3A8AH93-F1
#
_cell.length_a   1.000
_cell.length_b   1.000
_cell.length_c   1.000
_cell.angle_alpha   90.00
_cell.angle_beta   90.00
_cell.angle_gamma   90.00
#
_symmetry.space_group_name_H-M   'P 1'
#
loop_
_entity.id
_entity.type
_entity.pdbx_description
1 polymer ?
#
loop_
_entity_poly.entity_id
_entity_poly.type
_entity_poly.pdbx_seq_one_letter_code
_entity_poly.pdbx_strand_id
1 'polypeptide(L)'
;MNYYYEPGENERVANARESFSGRLLTNRQFEEALALTHILEREIQRSGAFKDKLGDYAYAFARSERFDAVKAESVLRDLFKERTGQTMNQMREGYVEIQEKLTEDQRRVGYDFAAAVGDLMENGAKMSFGRAVAHQSQQMAAELGITDAAARSIMAEEFEAVEQQSLWDWGKQLDQDIYRPQIEAEKEERAQAKSRSPEASGEAGSERRARSSAPRTRTRGPEMRR
;
A
#
# COMPACT_ATOMS: atom_id res chain seq x y z
N MET A 1 -13.48 -0.50 4.38
CA MET A 1 -12.79 0.48 3.53
C MET A 1 -13.86 1.17 2.69
N ASN A 2 -14.28 2.36 3.08
CA ASN A 2 -15.09 3.20 2.19
C ASN A 2 -14.11 3.86 1.22
N TYR A 3 -14.03 3.32 0.00
CA TYR A 3 -13.46 4.07 -1.11
C TYR A 3 -14.36 5.29 -1.30
N TYR A 4 -13.90 6.46 -0.88
CA TYR A 4 -14.56 7.71 -1.25
C TYR A 4 -14.39 7.86 -2.75
N TYR A 5 -15.40 7.43 -3.49
CA TYR A 5 -15.47 7.68 -4.92
C TYR A 5 -15.60 9.19 -5.12
N GLU A 6 -14.71 9.79 -5.91
CA GLU A 6 -14.87 11.20 -6.27
C GLU A 6 -16.19 11.37 -7.06
N PRO A 7 -16.94 12.46 -6.85
CA PRO A 7 -18.10 12.76 -7.68
C PRO A 7 -17.70 12.76 -9.17
N GLY A 8 -18.23 11.81 -9.95
CA GLY A 8 -17.92 11.62 -11.37
C GLY A 8 -16.99 10.45 -11.69
N GLU A 9 -16.42 9.77 -10.69
CA GLU A 9 -15.55 8.60 -10.92
C GLU A 9 -16.30 7.45 -11.61
N ASN A 10 -17.55 7.20 -11.25
CA ASN A 10 -18.40 6.21 -11.93
C ASN A 10 -18.61 6.55 -13.42
N GLU A 11 -18.74 7.84 -13.75
CA GLU A 11 -18.87 8.29 -15.13
C GLU A 11 -17.56 8.14 -15.89
N ARG A 12 -16.42 8.46 -15.26
CA ARG A 12 -15.10 8.24 -15.84
C ARG A 12 -14.77 6.77 -16.05
N VAL A 13 -15.19 5.90 -15.12
CA VAL A 13 -15.07 4.43 -15.28
C VAL A 13 -15.94 3.94 -16.44
N ALA A 14 -17.16 4.46 -16.59
CA ALA A 14 -18.01 4.14 -17.73
C ALA A 14 -17.37 4.61 -19.06
N ASN A 15 -16.81 5.82 -19.10
CA ASN A 15 -16.08 6.34 -20.26
C ASN A 15 -14.85 5.49 -20.58
N ALA A 16 -14.07 5.12 -19.57
CA ALA A 16 -12.92 4.23 -19.72
C ALA A 16 -13.33 2.85 -20.25
N ARG A 17 -14.51 2.32 -19.86
CA ARG A 17 -15.06 1.07 -20.39
C ARG A 17 -15.39 1.18 -21.88
N GLU A 18 -15.95 2.32 -22.27
CA GLU A 18 -16.31 2.62 -23.65
C GLU A 18 -15.13 3.11 -24.53
N SER A 19 -13.95 3.29 -23.94
CA SER A 19 -12.73 3.64 -24.66
C SER A 19 -12.26 2.53 -25.61
N PHE A 20 -11.35 2.87 -26.53
CA PHE A 20 -10.77 1.91 -27.47
C PHE A 20 -10.15 0.71 -26.74
N SER A 21 -9.26 0.98 -25.78
CA SER A 21 -8.61 -0.06 -24.99
C SER A 21 -9.60 -0.77 -24.06
N GLY A 22 -10.58 -0.05 -23.51
CA GLY A 22 -11.61 -0.62 -22.63
C GLY A 22 -12.50 -1.65 -23.32
N ARG A 23 -13.00 -1.37 -24.53
CA ARG A 23 -13.90 -2.26 -25.28
C ARG A 23 -13.24 -3.57 -25.73
N LEU A 24 -11.92 -3.59 -25.85
CA LEU A 24 -11.16 -4.76 -26.27
C LEU A 24 -10.92 -5.77 -25.12
N LEU A 25 -11.24 -5.39 -23.89
CA LEU A 25 -11.05 -6.23 -22.71
C LEU A 25 -12.36 -6.93 -22.31
N THR A 26 -12.24 -8.15 -21.79
CA THR A 26 -13.33 -8.76 -21.02
C THR A 26 -13.60 -7.95 -19.75
N ASN A 27 -14.76 -8.11 -19.12
CA ASN A 27 -15.10 -7.38 -17.89
C ASN A 27 -14.04 -7.60 -16.79
N ARG A 28 -13.59 -8.85 -16.62
CA ARG A 28 -12.54 -9.20 -15.65
C ARG A 28 -11.22 -8.48 -15.95
N GLN A 29 -10.77 -8.52 -17.20
CA GLN A 29 -9.53 -7.85 -17.62
C GLN A 29 -9.61 -6.35 -17.43
N PHE A 30 -10.77 -5.76 -17.69
CA PHE A 30 -11.01 -4.34 -17.50
C PHE A 30 -10.97 -3.93 -16.02
N GLU A 31 -11.65 -4.68 -15.15
CA GLU A 31 -11.62 -4.44 -13.69
C GLU A 31 -10.20 -4.54 -13.12
N GLU A 32 -9.44 -5.56 -13.55
CA GLU A 32 -8.04 -5.72 -13.14
C GLU A 32 -7.17 -4.56 -13.65
N ALA A 33 -7.29 -4.19 -14.93
CA ALA A 33 -6.57 -3.06 -15.50
C ALA A 33 -6.91 -1.74 -14.80
N LEU A 34 -8.17 -1.51 -14.44
CA LEU A 34 -8.59 -0.34 -13.66
C LEU A 34 -7.93 -0.32 -12.28
N ALA A 35 -7.94 -1.43 -11.56
CA ALA A 35 -7.26 -1.52 -10.25
C ALA A 35 -5.77 -1.17 -10.37
N LEU A 36 -5.09 -1.65 -11.42
CA LEU A 36 -3.70 -1.29 -11.70
C LEU A 36 -3.53 0.21 -11.96
N THR A 37 -4.47 0.85 -12.67
CA THR A 37 -4.39 2.31 -12.89
C THR A 37 -4.54 3.13 -11.61
N HIS A 38 -5.30 2.67 -10.60
CA HIS A 38 -5.36 3.32 -9.29
C HIS A 38 -4.04 3.19 -8.52
N ILE A 39 -3.41 2.01 -8.58
CA ILE A 39 -2.10 1.79 -7.97
C ILE A 39 -1.07 2.73 -8.61
N LEU A 40 -1.09 2.88 -9.93
CA LEU A 40 -0.20 3.78 -10.65
C LEU A 40 -0.44 5.25 -10.31
N GLU A 41 -1.70 5.66 -10.17
CA GLU A 41 -2.02 7.03 -9.71
C GLU A 41 -1.48 7.28 -8.31
N ARG A 42 -1.69 6.33 -7.39
CA ARG A 42 -1.17 6.45 -6.03
C ARG A 42 0.36 6.46 -6.00
N GLU A 43 1.02 5.73 -6.90
CA GLU A 43 2.48 5.78 -7.03
C GLU A 43 2.95 7.17 -7.47
N ILE A 44 2.31 7.78 -8.48
CA ILE A 44 2.64 9.13 -8.94
C ILE A 44 2.40 10.15 -7.82
N GLN A 45 1.28 10.07 -7.11
CA GLN A 45 1.00 10.89 -5.93
C GLN A 45 2.06 10.72 -4.83
N ARG A 46 2.51 9.48 -4.60
CA ARG A 46 3.45 9.20 -3.52
C ARG A 46 4.88 9.65 -3.84
N SER A 47 5.36 9.41 -5.05
CA SER A 47 6.79 9.52 -5.39
C SER A 47 7.09 10.39 -6.61
N GLY A 48 6.09 10.76 -7.42
CA GLY A 48 6.31 11.37 -8.73
C GLY A 48 6.92 10.42 -9.77
N ALA A 49 7.08 9.14 -9.45
CA ALA A 49 7.57 8.12 -10.36
C ALA A 49 6.45 7.17 -10.77
N PHE A 50 6.60 6.50 -11.91
CA PHE A 50 5.65 5.45 -12.33
C PHE A 50 6.20 4.43 -13.32
N LYS A 51 7.30 4.75 -14.04
CA LYS A 51 7.79 3.92 -15.16
C LYS A 51 8.11 2.48 -14.76
N ASP A 52 8.82 2.28 -13.66
CA ASP A 52 9.20 0.95 -13.19
C ASP A 52 7.97 0.15 -12.76
N LYS A 53 7.07 0.78 -11.97
CA LYS A 53 5.80 0.17 -11.56
C LYS A 53 4.90 -0.16 -12.73
N LEU A 54 4.83 0.73 -13.73
CA LEU A 54 4.07 0.49 -14.94
C LEU A 54 4.64 -0.71 -15.71
N GLY A 55 5.97 -0.81 -15.84
CA GLY A 55 6.61 -1.96 -16.45
C GLY A 55 6.30 -3.26 -15.71
N ASP A 56 6.45 -3.27 -14.39
CA ASP A 56 6.17 -4.43 -13.54
C ASP A 56 4.71 -4.89 -13.67
N TYR A 57 3.76 -3.96 -13.57
CA TYR A 57 2.34 -4.26 -13.66
C TYR A 57 1.89 -4.63 -15.07
N ALA A 58 2.44 -3.97 -16.11
CA ALA A 58 2.18 -4.34 -17.50
C ALA A 58 2.67 -5.77 -17.78
N TYR A 59 3.87 -6.12 -17.29
CA TYR A 59 4.41 -7.48 -17.43
C TYR A 59 3.54 -8.52 -16.72
N ALA A 60 3.14 -8.24 -15.46
CA ALA A 60 2.28 -9.14 -14.70
C ALA A 60 0.91 -9.33 -15.39
N PHE A 61 0.27 -8.24 -15.82
CA PHE A 61 -1.02 -8.24 -16.51
C PHE A 61 -0.95 -8.94 -17.87
N ALA A 62 0.11 -8.71 -18.64
CA ALA A 62 0.34 -9.39 -19.91
C ALA A 62 0.47 -10.90 -19.71
N ARG A 63 1.18 -11.33 -18.66
CA ARG A 63 1.38 -12.75 -18.35
C ARG A 63 0.09 -13.46 -17.93
N SER A 64 -0.74 -12.83 -17.08
CA SER A 64 -2.02 -13.42 -16.65
C SER A 64 -3.01 -13.54 -17.80
N GLU A 65 -3.07 -12.52 -18.66
CA GLU A 65 -4.10 -12.39 -19.69
C GLU A 65 -3.63 -12.78 -21.10
N ARG A 66 -2.39 -13.28 -21.22
CA ARG A 66 -1.74 -13.73 -22.48
C ARG A 66 -1.68 -12.65 -23.56
N PHE A 67 -1.37 -11.42 -23.14
CA PHE A 67 -1.03 -10.31 -24.03
C PHE A 67 0.49 -10.17 -24.19
N ASP A 68 0.91 -9.36 -25.15
CA ASP A 68 2.27 -8.81 -25.17
C ASP A 68 2.40 -7.68 -24.14
N ALA A 69 3.56 -7.53 -23.51
CA ALA A 69 3.81 -6.52 -22.48
C ALA A 69 3.65 -5.08 -22.98
N VAL A 70 4.03 -4.78 -24.24
CA VAL A 70 3.85 -3.47 -24.86
C VAL A 70 2.37 -3.15 -25.02
N LYS A 71 1.57 -4.16 -25.39
CA LYS A 71 0.12 -4.01 -25.49
C LYS A 71 -0.50 -3.76 -24.11
N ALA A 72 -0.10 -4.52 -23.09
CA ALA A 72 -0.57 -4.33 -21.72
C ALA A 72 -0.23 -2.93 -21.20
N GLU A 73 1.00 -2.45 -21.41
CA GLU A 73 1.40 -1.10 -21.03
C GLU A 73 0.55 -0.03 -21.72
N SER A 74 0.30 -0.18 -23.04
CA SER A 74 -0.52 0.75 -23.81
C SER A 74 -1.95 0.81 -23.27
N VAL A 75 -2.55 -0.35 -22.97
CA VAL A 75 -3.88 -0.45 -22.34
C VAL A 75 -3.92 0.28 -21.00
N LEU A 76 -2.92 0.06 -20.14
CA LEU A 76 -2.86 0.71 -18.83
C LEU A 76 -2.71 2.24 -18.94
N ARG A 77 -1.90 2.72 -19.88
CA ARG A 77 -1.73 4.17 -20.14
C ARG A 77 -3.02 4.81 -20.65
N ASP A 78 -3.71 4.15 -21.59
CA ASP A 78 -4.97 4.64 -22.13
C ASP A 78 -6.05 4.70 -21.05
N LEU A 79 -6.26 3.59 -20.33
CA LEU A 79 -7.27 3.52 -19.27
C LEU A 79 -6.98 4.52 -18.15
N PHE A 80 -5.70 4.74 -17.81
CA PHE A 80 -5.31 5.76 -16.86
C PHE A 80 -5.74 7.15 -17.33
N LYS A 81 -5.48 7.48 -18.60
CA LYS A 81 -5.84 8.78 -19.18
C LYS A 81 -7.36 8.98 -19.20
N GLU A 82 -8.11 7.96 -19.62
CA GLU A 82 -9.58 8.04 -19.64
C GLU A 82 -10.17 8.19 -18.24
N ARG A 83 -9.60 7.49 -17.25
CA ARG A 83 -10.08 7.54 -15.86
C ARG A 83 -9.71 8.84 -15.14
N THR A 84 -8.51 9.37 -15.37
CA THR A 84 -8.00 10.54 -14.62
C THR A 84 -8.16 11.85 -15.38
N GLY A 85 -8.43 11.80 -16.69
CA GLY A 85 -8.46 12.95 -17.59
C GLY A 85 -7.08 13.43 -18.07
N GLN A 86 -5.99 12.81 -17.61
CA GLN A 86 -4.63 13.22 -17.92
C GLN A 86 -3.69 12.02 -18.07
N THR A 87 -2.62 12.18 -18.84
CA THR A 87 -1.58 11.14 -18.92
C THR A 87 -0.76 11.08 -17.63
N MET A 88 -0.11 9.94 -17.37
CA MET A 88 0.78 9.77 -16.21
C MET A 88 1.92 10.82 -16.19
N ASN A 89 2.45 11.20 -17.36
CA ASN A 89 3.47 12.24 -17.45
C ASN A 89 2.91 13.62 -17.08
N GLN A 90 1.72 13.97 -17.59
CA GLN A 90 1.06 15.24 -17.27
C GLN A 90 0.76 15.34 -15.77
N MET A 91 0.27 14.26 -15.15
CA MET A 91 0.04 14.24 -13.70
C MET A 91 1.34 14.46 -12.92
N ARG A 92 2.42 13.76 -13.28
CA ARG A 92 3.74 13.96 -12.66
C ARG A 92 4.23 15.40 -12.82
N GLU A 93 4.16 15.94 -14.04
CA GLU A 93 4.61 17.30 -14.33
C GLU A 93 3.78 18.33 -13.57
N GLY A 94 2.47 18.12 -13.45
CA GLY A 94 1.60 18.95 -12.61
C GLY A 94 2.09 19.04 -11.16
N TYR A 95 2.47 17.92 -10.54
CA TYR A 95 3.01 17.96 -9.18
C TYR A 95 4.35 18.71 -9.08
N VAL A 96 5.24 18.52 -10.06
CA VAL A 96 6.53 19.24 -10.11
C VAL A 96 6.29 20.75 -10.25
N GLU A 97 5.41 21.16 -11.16
CA GLU A 97 5.09 22.58 -11.36
C GLU A 97 4.48 23.22 -10.12
N ILE A 98 3.59 22.53 -9.41
CA ILE A 98 3.00 23.05 -8.17
C ILE A 98 4.09 23.21 -7.11
N GLN A 99 4.96 22.21 -6.96
CA GLN A 99 6.07 22.24 -6.00
C GLN A 99 7.05 23.41 -6.26
N GLU A 100 7.37 23.68 -7.53
CA GLU A 100 8.24 24.80 -7.93
C GLU A 100 7.60 26.17 -7.68
N LYS A 101 6.26 26.25 -7.69
CA LYS A 101 5.49 27.47 -7.47
C LYS A 101 5.10 27.70 -6.02
N LEU A 102 5.47 26.79 -5.10
CA LEU A 102 5.20 26.98 -3.67
C LEU A 102 5.91 28.23 -3.15
N THR A 103 5.13 29.09 -2.49
CA THR A 103 5.65 30.24 -1.76
C THR A 103 6.39 29.80 -0.50
N GLU A 104 7.24 30.68 0.02
CA GLU A 104 7.92 30.46 1.30
C GLU A 104 6.93 30.23 2.44
N ASP A 105 5.85 31.00 2.50
CA ASP A 105 4.82 30.84 3.54
C ASP A 105 4.12 29.47 3.45
N GLN A 106 3.89 28.97 2.23
CA GLN A 106 3.35 27.62 2.03
C GLN A 106 4.34 26.52 2.37
N ARG A 107 5.65 26.76 2.24
CA ARG A 107 6.67 25.79 2.66
C ARG A 107 6.75 25.70 4.17
N ARG A 108 6.71 26.84 4.86
CA ARG A 108 6.79 26.95 6.33
C ARG A 108 5.75 26.13 7.10
N VAL A 109 4.58 25.87 6.50
CA VAL A 109 3.58 24.96 7.11
C VAL A 109 4.14 23.54 7.32
N GLY A 110 5.21 23.18 6.60
CA GLY A 110 5.93 21.92 6.76
C GLY A 110 6.47 21.72 8.18
N TYR A 111 6.84 22.80 8.88
CA TYR A 111 7.23 22.72 10.29
C TYR A 111 6.07 22.24 11.15
N ASP A 112 4.87 22.82 10.99
CA ASP A 112 3.69 22.46 11.79
C ASP A 112 3.34 20.97 11.61
N PHE A 113 3.38 20.49 10.36
CA PHE A 113 3.17 19.07 10.06
C PHE A 113 4.27 18.16 10.64
N ALA A 114 5.52 18.60 10.64
CA ALA A 114 6.64 17.86 11.21
C ALA A 114 6.54 17.78 12.74
N ALA A 115 6.24 18.89 13.42
CA ALA A 115 6.08 18.95 14.86
C ALA A 115 4.89 18.09 15.33
N ALA A 116 3.78 18.10 14.57
CA ALA A 116 2.60 17.28 14.85
C ALA A 116 2.85 15.75 14.76
N VAL A 117 4.02 15.31 14.27
CA VAL A 117 4.41 13.88 14.33
C VAL A 117 4.57 13.41 15.78
N GLY A 118 5.16 14.25 16.65
CA GLY A 118 5.35 13.93 18.07
C GLY A 118 4.01 13.71 18.76
N ASP A 119 3.09 14.67 18.61
CA ASP A 119 1.74 14.59 19.16
C ASP A 119 0.99 13.34 18.69
N LEU A 120 1.14 12.97 17.41
CA LEU A 120 0.49 11.80 16.85
C LEU A 120 1.04 10.48 17.42
N MET A 121 2.32 10.44 17.77
CA MET A 121 2.94 9.27 18.42
C MET A 121 2.59 9.17 19.90
N GLU A 122 2.52 10.29 20.60
CA GLU A 122 2.22 10.33 22.04
C GLU A 122 0.73 10.09 22.33
N ASN A 123 -0.14 10.82 21.63
CA ASN A 123 -1.57 10.89 21.95
C ASN A 123 -2.45 10.14 20.94
N GLY A 124 -1.91 9.81 19.76
CA GLY A 124 -2.63 9.13 18.71
C GLY A 124 -2.70 7.61 18.89
N ALA A 125 -3.17 6.93 17.84
CA ALA A 125 -3.11 5.48 17.79
C ALA A 125 -1.65 5.03 17.77
N LYS A 126 -1.30 4.01 18.58
CA LYS A 126 0.07 3.46 18.62
C LYS A 126 0.64 3.23 17.23
N MET A 127 1.67 4.00 16.89
CA MET A 127 2.35 3.93 15.61
C MET A 127 3.81 4.34 15.74
N SER A 128 4.66 3.79 14.87
CA SER A 128 6.06 4.19 14.77
C SER A 128 6.18 5.55 14.08
N PHE A 129 7.34 6.19 14.28
CA PHE A 129 7.69 7.45 13.63
C PHE A 129 7.49 7.40 12.11
N GLY A 130 7.97 6.34 11.46
CA GLY A 130 7.82 6.20 10.00
C GLY A 130 6.35 6.19 9.53
N ARG A 131 5.43 5.66 10.34
CA ARG A 131 3.99 5.69 10.04
C ARG A 131 3.39 7.06 10.30
N ALA A 132 3.79 7.72 11.38
CA ALA A 132 3.33 9.05 11.74
C ALA A 132 3.77 10.09 10.69
N VAL A 133 5.04 10.08 10.27
CA VAL A 133 5.55 10.94 9.19
C VAL A 133 4.82 10.66 7.88
N ALA A 134 4.60 9.38 7.52
CA ALA A 134 3.85 9.05 6.31
C ALA A 134 2.43 9.64 6.35
N HIS A 135 1.75 9.55 7.50
CA HIS A 135 0.44 10.15 7.69
C HIS A 135 0.46 11.67 7.50
N GLN A 136 1.34 12.37 8.22
CA GLN A 136 1.42 13.84 8.14
C GLN A 136 1.82 14.32 6.75
N SER A 137 2.79 13.65 6.11
CA SER A 137 3.19 14.00 4.75
C SER A 137 2.09 13.80 3.72
N GLN A 138 1.24 12.78 3.87
CA GLN A 138 0.10 12.58 2.98
C GLN A 138 -0.95 13.68 3.17
N GLN A 139 -1.18 14.15 4.40
CA GLN A 139 -2.10 15.25 4.66
C GLN A 139 -1.59 16.55 4.04
N MET A 140 -0.32 16.91 4.32
CA MET A 140 0.32 18.09 3.74
C MET A 140 0.36 18.03 2.21
N ALA A 141 0.68 16.87 1.63
CA ALA A 141 0.71 16.69 0.18
C ALA A 141 -0.66 16.95 -0.46
N ALA A 142 -1.75 16.49 0.19
CA ALA A 142 -3.10 16.75 -0.27
C ALA A 142 -3.49 18.23 -0.17
N GLU A 143 -3.08 18.92 0.90
CA GLU A 143 -3.35 20.36 1.09
C GLU A 143 -2.61 21.24 0.09
N LEU A 144 -1.34 20.92 -0.19
CA LEU A 144 -0.49 21.70 -1.08
C LEU A 144 -0.57 21.25 -2.55
N GLY A 145 -1.22 20.12 -2.83
CA GLY A 145 -1.29 19.55 -4.18
C GLY A 145 0.07 19.09 -4.71
N ILE A 146 0.92 18.54 -3.85
CA ILE A 146 2.26 18.01 -4.20
C ILE A 146 2.35 16.50 -3.92
N THR A 147 3.52 15.90 -4.14
CA THR A 147 3.73 14.49 -3.82
C THR A 147 4.01 14.23 -2.34
N ASP A 148 3.70 13.03 -1.83
CA ASP A 148 4.06 12.62 -0.46
C ASP A 148 5.59 12.69 -0.23
N ALA A 149 6.40 12.49 -1.28
CA ALA A 149 7.85 12.63 -1.22
C ALA A 149 8.28 14.09 -1.07
N ALA A 150 7.70 15.00 -1.86
CA ALA A 150 7.97 16.43 -1.75
C ALA A 150 7.55 17.00 -0.40
N ALA A 151 6.37 16.63 0.10
CA ALA A 151 5.91 17.01 1.42
C ALA A 151 6.89 16.56 2.53
N ARG A 152 7.38 15.31 2.47
CA ARG A 152 8.40 14.83 3.42
C ARG A 152 9.71 15.62 3.37
N SER A 153 10.15 16.00 2.17
CA SER A 153 11.35 16.84 2.03
C SER A 153 11.15 18.20 2.68
N ILE A 154 10.03 18.87 2.41
CA ILE A 154 9.71 20.18 3.00
C ILE A 154 9.59 20.07 4.52
N MET A 155 8.85 19.07 5.04
CA MET A 155 8.76 18.82 6.48
C MET A 155 10.14 18.66 7.13
N ALA A 156 11.06 17.93 6.49
CA ALA A 156 12.41 17.74 7.02
C ALA A 156 13.24 19.04 6.98
N GLU A 157 13.18 19.78 5.87
CA GLU A 157 13.89 21.04 5.67
C GLU A 157 13.45 22.10 6.68
N GLU A 158 12.14 22.31 6.84
CA GLU A 158 11.58 23.30 7.76
C GLU A 158 11.79 22.93 9.23
N PHE A 159 11.69 21.64 9.57
CA PHE A 159 12.00 21.15 10.91
C PHE A 159 13.46 21.41 11.28
N GLU A 160 14.40 21.07 10.38
CA GLU A 160 15.82 21.26 10.62
C GLU A 160 16.19 22.75 10.72
N ALA A 161 15.52 23.61 9.94
CA ALA A 161 15.72 25.07 10.01
C ALA A 161 15.34 25.66 11.38
N VAL A 162 14.29 25.15 12.02
CA VAL A 162 13.78 25.65 13.31
C VAL A 162 14.45 24.96 14.49
N GLU A 163 14.49 23.63 14.50
CA GLU A 163 14.99 22.83 15.65
C GLU A 163 16.51 22.65 15.64
N GLN A 164 17.18 22.99 14.53
CA GLN A 164 18.62 22.77 14.34
C GLN A 164 19.02 21.30 14.56
N GLN A 165 18.07 20.39 14.30
CA GLN A 165 18.20 18.94 14.42
C GLN A 165 17.49 18.28 13.24
N SER A 166 18.05 17.18 12.74
CA SER A 166 17.39 16.35 11.72
C SER A 166 16.08 15.75 12.24
N LEU A 167 15.01 15.93 11.46
CA LEU A 167 13.71 15.30 11.69
C LEU A 167 13.84 13.78 11.88
N TRP A 168 14.76 13.13 11.17
CA TRP A 168 14.97 11.69 11.25
C TRP A 168 15.66 11.25 12.55
N ASP A 169 16.55 12.08 13.10
CA ASP A 169 17.23 11.77 14.36
C ASP A 169 16.31 12.01 15.54
N TRP A 170 15.52 13.09 15.51
CA TRP A 170 14.42 13.29 16.46
C TRP A 170 13.41 12.15 16.41
N GLY A 171 13.01 11.71 15.21
CA GLY A 171 12.12 10.57 15.04
C GLY A 171 12.63 9.25 15.62
N LYS A 172 13.94 8.99 15.54
CA LYS A 172 14.55 7.81 16.19
C LYS A 172 14.44 7.90 17.71
N GLN A 173 14.56 9.10 18.28
CA GLN A 173 14.39 9.33 19.72
C GLN A 173 12.94 9.07 20.12
N LEU A 174 11.96 9.62 19.39
CA LEU A 174 10.54 9.35 19.62
C LEU A 174 10.21 7.85 19.56
N ASP A 175 10.77 7.11 18.59
CA ASP A 175 10.56 5.66 18.52
C ASP A 175 11.14 4.93 19.74
N GLN A 176 12.28 5.38 20.29
CA GLN A 176 12.89 4.80 21.49
C GLN A 176 12.09 5.13 22.75
N ASP A 177 11.64 6.37 22.88
CA ASP A 177 11.07 6.89 24.11
C ASP A 177 9.56 6.59 24.24
N ILE A 178 8.86 6.52 23.11
CA ILE A 178 7.39 6.37 23.07
C ILE A 178 7.01 5.00 22.50
N TYR A 179 7.41 4.70 21.26
CA TYR A 179 6.86 3.54 20.54
C TYR A 179 7.39 2.21 21.07
N ARG A 180 8.70 2.08 21.31
CA ARG A 180 9.33 0.83 21.80
C ARG A 180 8.76 0.36 23.15
N PRO A 181 8.65 1.21 24.18
CA PRO A 181 8.06 0.82 25.46
C PRO A 181 6.64 0.27 25.32
N GLN A 182 5.81 0.89 24.47
CA GLN A 182 4.44 0.43 24.22
C GLN A 182 4.38 -0.94 23.51
N ILE A 183 5.37 -1.27 22.68
CA ILE A 183 5.46 -2.57 22.00
C ILE A 183 5.99 -3.65 22.94
N GLU A 184 6.95 -3.32 23.79
CA GLU A 184 7.51 -4.25 24.78
C GLU A 184 6.46 -4.62 25.84
N ALA A 185 5.74 -3.63 26.37
CA ALA A 185 4.62 -3.88 27.28
C ALA A 185 3.57 -4.82 26.68
N GLU A 186 3.14 -4.61 25.42
CA GLU A 186 2.17 -5.50 24.77
C GLU A 186 2.73 -6.93 24.58
N LYS A 187 4.03 -7.05 24.24
CA LYS A 187 4.67 -8.37 24.11
C LYS A 187 4.69 -9.11 25.44
N GLU A 188 5.00 -8.41 26.53
CA GLU A 188 4.99 -8.98 27.89
C GLU A 188 3.59 -9.38 28.32
N GLU A 189 2.58 -8.53 28.10
CA GLU A 189 1.17 -8.84 28.37
C GLU A 189 0.72 -10.07 27.59
N ARG A 190 1.07 -10.16 26.30
CA ARG A 190 0.74 -11.32 25.46
C ARG A 190 1.44 -12.58 25.94
N ALA A 191 2.69 -12.48 26.39
CA ALA A 191 3.44 -13.61 26.96
C ALA A 191 2.82 -14.08 28.28
N GLN A 192 2.43 -13.14 29.15
CA GLN A 192 1.75 -13.44 30.42
C GLN A 192 0.35 -14.01 30.22
N ALA A 193 -0.42 -13.54 29.24
CA ALA A 193 -1.73 -14.10 28.89
C ALA A 193 -1.60 -15.53 28.36
N LYS A 194 -0.54 -15.80 27.58
CA LYS A 194 -0.24 -17.13 27.06
C LYS A 194 0.25 -18.09 28.14
N SER A 195 1.00 -17.61 29.14
CA SER A 195 1.45 -18.42 30.27
C SER A 195 0.39 -18.61 31.36
N ARG A 196 -0.60 -17.71 31.47
CA ARG A 196 -1.79 -17.84 32.34
C ARG A 196 -2.89 -18.72 31.79
N SER A 197 -2.75 -19.22 30.56
CA SER A 197 -3.67 -20.18 29.95
C SER A 197 -3.15 -21.63 29.86
N PRO A 198 -2.63 -22.30 30.91
CA PRO A 198 -2.34 -23.74 30.87
C PRO A 198 -3.50 -24.65 31.35
N GLU A 199 -4.69 -24.14 31.69
CA GLU A 199 -5.77 -24.97 32.29
C GLU A 199 -7.10 -24.99 31.51
N ALA A 200 -7.05 -25.21 30.19
CA ALA A 200 -8.25 -25.60 29.43
C ALA A 200 -7.96 -26.57 28.25
N SER A 201 -6.86 -27.32 28.31
CA SER A 201 -6.57 -28.38 27.33
C SER A 201 -5.93 -29.60 28.00
N GLY A 202 -6.41 -29.93 29.20
CA GLY A 202 -5.90 -31.02 30.02
C GLY A 202 -6.97 -32.04 30.42
N GLU A 203 -8.06 -32.22 29.68
CA GLU A 203 -9.02 -33.31 29.97
C GLU A 203 -9.96 -33.66 28.80
N ALA A 204 -9.43 -34.01 27.63
CA ALA A 204 -10.18 -34.75 26.61
C ALA A 204 -9.23 -35.35 25.56
N GLY A 205 -8.81 -36.60 25.75
CA GLY A 205 -8.04 -37.29 24.71
C GLY A 205 -7.22 -38.51 25.13
N SER A 206 -7.41 -39.08 26.32
CA SER A 206 -6.80 -40.36 26.71
C SER A 206 -7.74 -41.55 26.46
N GLU A 207 -8.41 -41.61 25.30
CA GLU A 207 -9.09 -42.83 24.85
C GLU A 207 -9.06 -42.93 23.33
N ARG A 208 -7.98 -43.53 22.79
CA ARG A 208 -8.01 -44.42 21.61
C ARG A 208 -6.58 -44.82 21.21
N ARG A 209 -6.00 -45.71 22.00
CA ARG A 209 -5.00 -46.68 21.52
C ARG A 209 -5.50 -48.07 21.87
N ALA A 210 -6.17 -48.72 20.93
CA ALA A 210 -6.17 -50.19 20.78
C ALA A 210 -7.09 -50.60 19.62
N ARG A 211 -6.45 -50.97 18.50
CA ARG A 211 -6.88 -51.88 17.41
C ARG A 211 -6.35 -51.32 16.09
N SER A 212 -5.64 -52.04 15.24
CA SER A 212 -4.99 -53.34 15.28
C SER A 212 -4.22 -53.39 13.98
N SER A 213 -2.97 -53.80 14.05
CA SER A 213 -2.07 -54.01 12.93
C SER A 213 -2.50 -55.17 12.03
N ALA A 214 -2.33 -54.96 10.71
CA ALA A 214 -2.06 -55.91 9.62
C ALA A 214 -3.25 -56.68 8.96
N PRO A 215 -3.09 -57.26 7.74
CA PRO A 215 -2.11 -57.05 6.67
C PRO A 215 -2.71 -56.89 5.23
N ARG A 216 -1.81 -56.57 4.29
CA ARG A 216 -1.94 -56.57 2.81
C ARG A 216 -2.65 -57.80 2.23
N THR A 217 -3.41 -57.59 1.15
CA THR A 217 -3.56 -58.56 0.05
C THR A 217 -3.56 -57.83 -1.30
N ARG A 218 -2.53 -58.10 -2.09
CA ARG A 218 -2.48 -57.85 -3.55
C ARG A 218 -3.25 -59.00 -4.22
N THR A 219 -4.28 -58.70 -5.00
CA THR A 219 -4.86 -59.65 -5.95
C THR A 219 -4.26 -59.39 -7.32
N ARG A 220 -3.62 -60.41 -7.87
CA ARG A 220 -2.96 -60.47 -9.17
C ARG A 220 -3.73 -61.50 -10.02
N GLY A 221 -4.11 -61.13 -11.25
CA GLY A 221 -4.47 -62.04 -12.35
C GLY A 221 -5.95 -62.08 -12.76
N PRO A 222 -6.29 -62.51 -13.99
CA PRO A 222 -5.44 -63.29 -14.92
C PRO A 222 -5.21 -62.66 -16.30
N GLU A 223 -4.12 -63.13 -16.93
CA GLU A 223 -3.90 -63.06 -18.38
C GLU A 223 -5.03 -63.77 -19.15
N MET A 224 -5.47 -63.18 -20.26
CA MET A 224 -5.97 -63.95 -21.40
C MET A 224 -5.22 -63.52 -22.65
N ARG A 225 -4.36 -64.41 -23.13
CA ARG A 225 -4.02 -64.53 -24.55
C ARG A 225 -5.21 -65.14 -25.27
N ARG A 226 -5.63 -64.54 -26.38
CA ARG A 226 -5.73 -65.20 -27.69
C ARG A 226 -5.51 -64.15 -28.76
#